data_AF-A0A945U618-F1
#
_entry.id   AF-A0A945U618-F1
#
_cell.length_a   1.000
_cell.length_b   1.000
_cell.length_c   1.000
_cell.angle_alpha   90.00
_cell.angle_beta   90.00
_cell.angle_gamma   90.00
#
_symmetry.space_group_name_H-M   'P 1'
#
loop_
_entity.id
_entity.type
_entity.pdbx_description
1 polymer ?
#
loop_
_entity_poly.entity_id
_entity_poly.type
_entity_poly.pdbx_seq_one_letter_code
_entity_poly.pdbx_strand_id
1 'polypeptide(L)'
;FSLFRVYCAPDGSPAEYSEENIPYTPKHHLPIQLDGVDNGDYTMIFGFPGSTDRFLTSYGIQEALDQTNPTTVQIRDEKLAIMKSGMDANKKTKIQYAAKYAQTSNYWKYYIGQSKGLKRMKVYDKKVEIENNFTEWVNSGDEDRYEKYGNALNLIEQAYEQNRKINIARTYLNEAIFQGAEIMYFSFLMNRKLANIPTEEKAKRKFMKEIKKEAKEFYKNYNSSIDEELFSSMLEMYYYNVPKNQHPAVFKRIEQQLFGFKSLDFDYYAKNVFRRSIFSSKESFFAFLERPSSMKLERDPAYTTMMSIYDFYIENHYEKRKSARAKMDEGNRLFIAGLREMNPEENYYPNANSTMRVTYGNVGDYSPGNGAHYDFYTTIDGIIEKEDPTNDEFIVPEKLMELYEIGDYGQYADENGNLRINFISNNDITGGNSGSPVINAWGEIVGTAFDGNWEAMSGDIAFENEIQRTISVDIRYTMFIIDKFAGATHLIDEMTFAPKHPEMMTEEELAAAEMESAIEDPNTIVKELELKDYMGTLIPVFDMHSFGSAFDMAVEQYGASKTQLFWWHGNVFTTEIK
;
A
#
# COMPACT_ATOMS: atom_id res chain seq x y z
N PHE A 1 7.60 4.76 -13.63
CA PHE A 1 8.35 3.49 -13.55
C PHE A 1 9.85 3.77 -13.65
N SER A 2 10.69 2.77 -13.37
CA SER A 2 12.13 2.79 -13.65
C SER A 2 12.62 1.37 -13.95
N LEU A 3 13.72 1.25 -14.69
CA LEU A 3 14.26 -0.05 -15.10
C LEU A 3 15.61 -0.30 -14.42
N PHE A 4 15.81 -1.55 -14.00
CA PHE A 4 17.05 -2.04 -13.43
C PHE A 4 17.40 -3.40 -14.04
N ARG A 5 18.68 -3.76 -13.98
CA ARG A 5 19.17 -5.08 -14.39
C ARG A 5 19.91 -5.73 -13.23
N VAL A 6 19.52 -6.95 -12.88
CA VAL A 6 20.23 -7.75 -11.88
C VAL A 6 21.46 -8.37 -12.54
N TYR A 7 22.59 -8.31 -11.83
CA TYR A 7 23.86 -8.89 -12.24
C TYR A 7 24.26 -10.00 -11.24
N CYS A 8 24.98 -11.00 -11.73
CA CYS A 8 25.52 -12.11 -10.94
C CYS A 8 26.98 -12.38 -11.31
N ALA A 9 27.66 -13.22 -10.51
CA ALA A 9 28.99 -13.72 -10.87
C ALA A 9 28.92 -14.55 -12.16
N PRO A 10 30.06 -14.78 -12.86
CA PRO A 10 30.09 -15.60 -14.08
C PRO A 10 29.53 -17.02 -13.93
N ASP A 11 29.47 -17.56 -12.71
CA ASP A 11 28.89 -18.87 -12.39
C ASP A 11 27.37 -18.82 -12.14
N GLY A 12 26.75 -17.64 -12.21
CA GLY A 12 25.33 -17.41 -11.96
C GLY A 12 24.95 -17.13 -10.51
N SER A 13 25.91 -17.14 -9.57
CA SER A 13 25.64 -16.92 -8.14
C SER A 13 25.49 -15.44 -7.78
N PRO A 14 24.73 -15.09 -6.71
CA PRO A 14 24.66 -13.72 -6.21
C PRO A 14 26.05 -13.20 -5.83
N ALA A 15 26.38 -12.00 -6.29
CA ALA A 15 27.70 -11.41 -6.08
C ALA A 15 27.60 -9.92 -5.72
N GLU A 16 28.59 -9.45 -4.97
CA GLU A 16 28.85 -8.01 -4.83
C GLU A 16 29.24 -7.41 -6.19
N TYR A 17 29.28 -6.08 -6.27
CA TYR A 17 29.70 -5.39 -7.50
C TYR A 17 31.09 -5.84 -7.98
N SER A 18 31.16 -6.23 -9.25
CA SER A 18 32.39 -6.47 -10.02
C SER A 18 32.17 -6.09 -11.49
N GLU A 19 33.22 -5.60 -12.16
CA GLU A 19 33.21 -5.38 -13.61
C GLU A 19 33.09 -6.69 -14.40
N GLU A 20 33.41 -7.82 -13.78
CA GLU A 20 33.30 -9.16 -14.38
C GLU A 20 31.90 -9.78 -14.24
N ASN A 21 30.98 -9.12 -13.53
CA ASN A 21 29.62 -9.64 -13.37
C ASN A 21 28.87 -9.65 -14.69
N ILE A 22 28.01 -10.65 -14.88
CA ILE A 22 27.18 -10.83 -16.07
C ILE A 22 25.69 -10.58 -15.75
N PRO A 23 24.85 -10.23 -16.74
CA PRO A 23 23.40 -10.16 -16.55
C PRO A 23 22.84 -11.47 -16.02
N TYR A 24 22.02 -11.39 -14.97
CA TYR A 24 21.36 -12.56 -14.40
C TYR A 24 20.31 -13.12 -15.37
N THR A 25 20.39 -14.42 -15.65
CA THR A 25 19.36 -15.14 -16.40
C THR A 25 18.34 -15.72 -15.41
N PRO A 26 17.11 -15.19 -15.33
CA PRO A 26 16.12 -15.68 -14.39
C PRO A 26 15.57 -17.03 -14.82
N LYS A 27 15.02 -17.79 -13.87
CA LYS A 27 14.30 -19.04 -14.17
C LYS A 27 13.02 -18.80 -14.97
N HIS A 28 12.43 -17.63 -14.80
CA HIS A 28 11.21 -17.19 -15.47
C HIS A 28 11.18 -15.66 -15.51
N HIS A 29 10.60 -15.10 -16.57
CA HIS A 29 10.26 -13.68 -16.70
C HIS A 29 8.84 -13.57 -17.26
N LEU A 30 8.16 -12.46 -16.93
CA LEU A 30 6.79 -12.23 -17.37
C LEU A 30 6.78 -11.70 -18.81
N PRO A 31 6.02 -12.31 -19.74
CA PRO A 31 5.79 -11.72 -21.05
C PRO A 31 4.86 -10.50 -20.94
N ILE A 32 5.04 -9.52 -21.82
CA ILE A 32 4.29 -8.28 -21.86
C ILE A 32 3.06 -8.44 -22.76
N GLN A 33 1.89 -8.12 -22.24
CA GLN A 33 0.64 -8.13 -23.01
C GLN A 33 0.28 -6.70 -23.46
N LEU A 34 0.10 -6.50 -24.76
CA LEU A 34 -0.21 -5.19 -25.37
C LEU A 34 -1.68 -5.00 -25.71
N ASP A 35 -2.53 -6.03 -25.61
CA ASP A 35 -3.98 -5.87 -25.81
C ASP A 35 -4.62 -4.98 -24.71
N GLY A 36 -3.94 -4.79 -23.58
CA GLY A 36 -4.38 -3.91 -22.51
C GLY A 36 -5.24 -4.61 -21.46
N VAL A 37 -6.15 -3.85 -20.86
CA VAL A 37 -7.12 -4.33 -19.88
C VAL A 37 -8.45 -3.61 -20.06
N ASP A 38 -9.56 -4.29 -19.88
CA ASP A 38 -10.91 -3.73 -19.91
C ASP A 38 -11.69 -3.95 -18.61
N ASN A 39 -12.85 -3.31 -18.48
CA ASN A 39 -13.65 -3.37 -17.27
C ASN A 39 -14.08 -4.82 -16.97
N GLY A 40 -13.83 -5.30 -15.76
CA GLY A 40 -14.09 -6.68 -15.34
C GLY A 40 -12.91 -7.63 -15.53
N ASP A 41 -11.84 -7.25 -16.23
CA ASP A 41 -10.70 -8.14 -16.45
C ASP A 41 -10.04 -8.59 -15.15
N TYR A 42 -9.74 -9.88 -15.07
CA TYR A 42 -9.00 -10.45 -13.95
C TYR A 42 -7.59 -9.87 -13.83
N THR A 43 -7.20 -9.52 -12.62
CA THR A 43 -5.85 -9.05 -12.30
C THR A 43 -5.32 -9.69 -11.02
N MET A 44 -4.04 -10.05 -11.05
CA MET A 44 -3.30 -10.60 -9.92
C MET A 44 -2.02 -9.81 -9.69
N ILE A 45 -1.66 -9.60 -8.43
CA ILE A 45 -0.46 -8.89 -8.03
C ILE A 45 0.36 -9.74 -7.05
N PHE A 46 1.66 -9.89 -7.35
CA PHE A 46 2.67 -10.41 -6.41
C PHE A 46 3.47 -9.25 -5.83
N GLY A 47 3.63 -9.19 -4.52
CA GLY A 47 4.37 -8.10 -3.89
C GLY A 47 4.84 -8.38 -2.49
N PHE A 48 5.53 -7.39 -1.91
CA PHE A 48 6.03 -7.43 -0.54
C PHE A 48 5.31 -6.36 0.30
N PRO A 49 3.99 -6.50 0.54
CA PRO A 49 3.24 -5.53 1.34
C PRO A 49 3.90 -5.38 2.72
N GLY A 50 4.14 -4.13 3.12
CA GLY A 50 4.97 -3.78 4.26
C GLY A 50 4.32 -4.15 5.58
N SER A 51 3.18 -3.52 5.90
CA SER A 51 2.44 -3.75 7.14
C SER A 51 0.97 -3.37 6.99
N THR A 52 0.09 -4.15 7.62
CA THR A 52 -1.35 -3.84 7.78
C THR A 52 -1.78 -4.18 9.21
N ASP A 53 -2.91 -3.63 9.64
CA ASP A 53 -3.53 -3.85 10.95
C ASP A 53 -5.02 -4.25 10.80
N ARG A 54 -5.31 -5.30 10.00
CA ARG A 54 -6.67 -5.78 9.67
C ARG A 54 -7.51 -6.17 10.89
N PHE A 55 -6.83 -6.68 11.91
CA PHE A 55 -7.41 -7.16 13.15
C PHE A 55 -7.42 -6.11 14.27
N LEU A 56 -7.19 -4.83 13.93
CA LEU A 56 -7.25 -3.74 14.89
C LEU A 56 -8.64 -3.65 15.54
N THR A 57 -8.67 -3.62 16.87
CA THR A 57 -9.90 -3.45 17.67
C THR A 57 -10.37 -2.00 17.70
N SER A 58 -11.62 -1.79 18.11
CA SER A 58 -12.25 -0.49 18.35
C SER A 58 -11.38 0.42 19.22
N TYR A 59 -10.71 -0.14 20.23
CA TYR A 59 -9.75 0.57 21.08
C TYR A 59 -8.58 1.18 20.31
N GLY A 60 -8.07 0.43 19.31
CA GLY A 60 -7.01 0.87 18.41
C GLY A 60 -7.49 1.88 17.38
N ILE A 61 -8.68 1.67 16.81
CA ILE A 61 -9.32 2.67 15.93
C ILE A 61 -9.46 4.01 16.65
N GLN A 62 -9.92 3.97 17.89
CA GLN A 62 -10.12 5.17 18.68
C GLN A 62 -8.77 5.83 19.08
N GLU A 63 -7.72 5.07 19.40
CA GLU A 63 -6.38 5.67 19.63
C GLU A 63 -5.83 6.33 18.36
N ALA A 64 -6.04 5.69 17.19
CA ALA A 64 -5.65 6.23 15.90
C ALA A 64 -6.37 7.55 15.59
N LEU A 65 -7.70 7.58 15.73
CA LEU A 65 -8.53 8.74 15.43
C LEU A 65 -8.39 9.89 16.44
N ASP A 66 -8.22 9.59 17.72
CA ASP A 66 -8.22 10.59 18.79
C ASP A 66 -6.82 11.16 19.05
N GLN A 67 -5.76 10.36 18.86
CA GLN A 67 -4.40 10.74 19.26
C GLN A 67 -3.39 10.61 18.13
N THR A 68 -3.17 9.41 17.59
CA THR A 68 -2.01 9.14 16.71
C THR A 68 -2.06 9.94 15.41
N ASN A 69 -3.17 9.82 14.67
CA ASN A 69 -3.31 10.46 13.36
C ASN A 69 -3.36 11.99 13.47
N PRO A 70 -4.23 12.61 14.29
CA PRO A 70 -4.27 14.07 14.38
C PRO A 70 -2.94 14.68 14.87
N THR A 71 -2.27 14.04 15.84
CA THR A 71 -0.96 14.52 16.31
C THR A 71 0.10 14.45 15.21
N THR A 72 0.15 13.34 14.47
CA THR A 72 1.11 13.17 13.37
C THR A 72 0.86 14.16 12.23
N VAL A 73 -0.41 14.39 11.89
CA VAL A 73 -0.80 15.36 10.86
C VAL A 73 -0.38 16.77 11.25
N GLN A 74 -0.66 17.20 12.49
CA GLN A 74 -0.27 18.54 12.97
C GLN A 74 1.25 18.75 12.91
N ILE A 75 2.05 17.80 13.41
CA ILE A 75 3.52 17.92 13.40
C ILE A 75 4.04 18.02 11.96
N ARG A 76 3.49 17.20 11.05
CA ARG A 76 3.96 17.17 9.66
C ARG A 76 3.51 18.37 8.84
N ASP A 77 2.33 18.92 9.12
CA ASP A 77 1.84 20.15 8.49
C ASP A 77 2.86 21.29 8.70
N GLU A 78 3.30 21.47 9.94
CA GLU A 78 4.31 22.46 10.30
C GLU A 78 5.68 22.19 9.63
N LYS A 79 6.14 20.92 9.66
CA LYS A 79 7.38 20.54 8.98
C LYS A 79 7.33 20.82 7.48
N LEU A 80 6.21 20.50 6.83
CA LEU A 80 6.01 20.72 5.40
C LEU A 80 5.99 22.21 5.08
N ALA A 81 5.33 23.03 5.90
CA ALA A 81 5.33 24.48 5.74
C ALA A 81 6.75 25.07 5.77
N ILE A 82 7.56 24.69 6.77
CA ILE A 82 8.95 25.13 6.92
C ILE A 82 9.81 24.67 5.73
N MET A 83 9.73 23.38 5.37
CA MET A 83 10.48 22.84 4.24
C MET A 83 10.09 23.52 2.92
N LYS A 84 8.78 23.71 2.67
CA LYS A 84 8.25 24.34 1.46
C LYS A 84 8.73 25.78 1.33
N SER A 85 8.65 26.56 2.40
CA SER A 85 9.19 27.93 2.46
C SER A 85 10.67 27.98 2.06
N GLY A 86 11.49 27.08 2.61
CA GLY A 86 12.90 26.98 2.25
C GLY A 86 13.14 26.53 0.80
N MET A 87 12.34 25.59 0.28
CA MET A 87 12.42 25.09 -1.10
C MET A 87 12.03 26.16 -2.12
N ASP A 88 11.00 26.96 -1.83
CA ASP A 88 10.51 28.03 -2.70
C ASP A 88 11.49 29.21 -2.74
N ALA A 89 12.17 29.48 -1.62
CA ALA A 89 13.17 30.53 -1.54
C ALA A 89 14.48 30.23 -2.32
N ASN A 90 14.83 28.96 -2.55
CA ASN A 90 16.12 28.60 -3.12
C ASN A 90 16.15 27.27 -3.90
N LYS A 91 16.57 27.31 -5.18
CA LYS A 91 16.70 26.12 -6.06
C LYS A 91 17.62 25.02 -5.50
N LYS A 92 18.73 25.37 -4.84
CA LYS A 92 19.63 24.39 -4.22
C LYS A 92 18.89 23.67 -3.09
N THR A 93 18.19 24.43 -2.23
CA THR A 93 17.36 23.84 -1.16
C THR A 93 16.28 22.94 -1.74
N LYS A 94 15.59 23.37 -2.81
CA LYS A 94 14.59 22.57 -3.52
C LYS A 94 15.14 21.19 -3.87
N ILE A 95 16.34 21.12 -4.45
CA ILE A 95 17.00 19.85 -4.77
C ILE A 95 17.37 19.06 -3.49
N GLN A 96 17.90 19.73 -2.47
CA GLN A 96 18.31 19.09 -1.21
C GLN A 96 17.13 18.47 -0.43
N TYR A 97 15.96 19.11 -0.45
CA TYR A 97 14.81 18.74 0.38
C TYR A 97 13.67 18.05 -0.37
N ALA A 98 13.65 18.03 -1.71
CA ALA A 98 12.56 17.43 -2.50
C ALA A 98 12.18 16.02 -2.04
N ALA A 99 13.17 15.12 -1.88
CA ALA A 99 12.91 13.75 -1.43
C ALA A 99 12.36 13.67 0.01
N LYS A 100 12.87 14.52 0.92
CA LYS A 100 12.44 14.57 2.33
C LYS A 100 11.02 15.12 2.45
N TYR A 101 10.72 16.17 1.69
CA TYR A 101 9.41 16.79 1.59
C TYR A 101 8.39 15.78 1.04
N ALA A 102 8.70 15.14 -0.09
CA ALA A 102 7.83 14.13 -0.70
C ALA A 102 7.54 12.96 0.26
N GLN A 103 8.56 12.42 0.94
CA GLN A 103 8.39 11.35 1.92
C GLN A 103 7.49 11.79 3.10
N THR A 104 7.69 13.01 3.62
CA THR A 104 6.87 13.55 4.72
C THR A 104 5.43 13.79 4.27
N SER A 105 5.24 14.39 3.09
CA SER A 105 3.95 14.70 2.49
C SER A 105 3.13 13.46 2.19
N ASN A 106 3.76 12.39 1.68
CA ASN A 106 3.08 11.14 1.34
C ASN A 106 2.31 10.57 2.54
N TYR A 107 3.01 10.35 3.64
CA TYR A 107 2.42 9.81 4.85
C TYR A 107 1.57 10.84 5.63
N TRP A 108 1.80 12.15 5.44
CA TRP A 108 0.90 13.20 5.94
C TRP A 108 -0.48 13.09 5.29
N LYS A 109 -0.53 13.00 3.95
CA LYS A 109 -1.76 12.75 3.18
C LYS A 109 -2.42 11.43 3.59
N TYR A 110 -1.64 10.37 3.75
CA TYR A 110 -2.12 9.07 4.21
C TYR A 110 -2.89 9.17 5.54
N TYR A 111 -2.34 9.79 6.59
CA TYR A 111 -3.04 9.87 7.88
C TYR A 111 -4.33 10.72 7.83
N ILE A 112 -4.37 11.73 6.96
CA ILE A 112 -5.60 12.49 6.67
C ILE A 112 -6.63 11.58 6.00
N GLY A 113 -6.23 10.88 4.94
CA GLY A 113 -7.08 9.95 4.20
C GLY A 113 -7.61 8.82 5.08
N GLN A 114 -6.73 8.15 5.84
CA GLN A 114 -7.07 7.09 6.77
C GLN A 114 -8.12 7.56 7.78
N SER A 115 -7.90 8.72 8.40
CA SER A 115 -8.84 9.26 9.40
C SER A 115 -10.22 9.56 8.80
N LYS A 116 -10.27 10.09 7.57
CA LYS A 116 -11.53 10.32 6.84
C LYS A 116 -12.21 9.00 6.47
N GLY A 117 -11.45 8.03 5.94
CA GLY A 117 -11.94 6.71 5.56
C GLY A 117 -12.54 5.95 6.74
N LEU A 118 -11.80 5.83 7.85
CA LEU A 118 -12.25 5.16 9.08
C LEU A 118 -13.56 5.74 9.62
N LYS A 119 -13.72 7.07 9.59
CA LYS A 119 -14.94 7.75 10.02
C LYS A 119 -16.10 7.54 9.04
N ARG A 120 -15.86 7.73 7.75
CA ARG A 120 -16.88 7.59 6.69
C ARG A 120 -17.46 6.17 6.66
N MET A 121 -16.59 5.18 6.82
CA MET A 121 -16.93 3.75 6.79
C MET A 121 -17.43 3.22 8.14
N LYS A 122 -17.52 4.08 9.17
CA LYS A 122 -17.91 3.71 10.54
C LYS A 122 -17.13 2.50 11.08
N VAL A 123 -15.82 2.46 10.83
CA VAL A 123 -15.00 1.28 11.15
C VAL A 123 -15.00 0.99 12.66
N TYR A 124 -15.03 2.03 13.49
CA TYR A 124 -15.16 1.86 14.95
C TYR A 124 -16.38 1.02 15.32
N ASP A 125 -17.56 1.39 14.80
CA ASP A 125 -18.83 0.69 15.09
C ASP A 125 -18.76 -0.77 14.60
N LYS A 126 -18.23 -1.00 13.39
CA LYS A 126 -18.02 -2.34 12.83
C LYS A 126 -17.09 -3.19 13.72
N LYS A 127 -16.04 -2.60 14.30
CA LYS A 127 -15.13 -3.32 15.21
C LYS A 127 -15.79 -3.64 16.55
N VAL A 128 -16.57 -2.71 17.10
CA VAL A 128 -17.37 -2.95 18.32
C VAL A 128 -18.35 -4.10 18.11
N GLU A 129 -18.99 -4.18 16.95
CA GLU A 129 -19.89 -5.29 16.62
C GLU A 129 -19.16 -6.64 16.60
N ILE A 130 -17.99 -6.72 15.95
CA ILE A 130 -17.15 -7.94 15.96
C ILE A 130 -16.76 -8.32 17.39
N GLU A 131 -16.38 -7.35 18.22
CA GLU A 131 -15.99 -7.55 19.61
C GLU A 131 -17.16 -8.07 20.47
N ASN A 132 -18.36 -7.50 20.29
CA ASN A 132 -19.56 -7.96 20.97
C ASN A 132 -19.91 -9.39 20.57
N ASN A 133 -19.92 -9.69 19.26
CA ASN A 133 -20.20 -11.03 18.76
C ASN A 133 -19.16 -12.05 19.28
N PHE A 134 -17.89 -11.66 19.34
CA PHE A 134 -16.83 -12.47 19.94
C PHE A 134 -17.10 -12.74 21.43
N THR A 135 -17.42 -11.70 22.21
CA THR A 135 -17.74 -11.85 23.63
C THR A 135 -18.95 -12.75 23.86
N GLU A 136 -20.01 -12.61 23.06
CA GLU A 136 -21.18 -13.47 23.11
C GLU A 136 -20.82 -14.93 22.81
N TRP A 137 -20.06 -15.18 21.74
CA TRP A 137 -19.60 -16.52 21.36
C TRP A 137 -18.70 -17.19 22.40
N VAL A 138 -17.82 -16.42 23.06
CA VAL A 138 -16.99 -16.92 24.16
C VAL A 138 -17.87 -17.29 25.36
N ASN A 139 -18.80 -16.42 25.75
CA ASN A 139 -19.65 -16.61 26.93
C ASN A 139 -20.71 -17.71 26.75
N SER A 140 -21.14 -17.98 25.52
CA SER A 140 -22.07 -19.07 25.21
C SER A 140 -21.37 -20.44 25.06
N GLY A 141 -20.05 -20.48 25.18
CA GLY A 141 -19.24 -21.69 25.04
C GLY A 141 -19.17 -22.56 26.29
N ASP A 142 -18.31 -23.57 26.24
CA ASP A 142 -17.91 -24.35 27.41
C ASP A 142 -16.85 -23.62 28.25
N GLU A 143 -16.54 -24.19 29.41
CA GLU A 143 -15.54 -23.65 30.34
C GLU A 143 -14.16 -23.52 29.68
N ASP A 144 -13.76 -24.52 28.89
CA ASP A 144 -12.48 -24.51 28.15
C ASP A 144 -12.38 -23.32 27.18
N ARG A 145 -13.46 -22.99 26.44
CA ARG A 145 -13.49 -21.80 25.56
C ARG A 145 -13.36 -20.51 26.35
N TYR A 146 -14.08 -20.39 27.46
CA TYR A 146 -14.02 -19.21 28.31
C TYR A 146 -12.64 -19.03 28.93
N GLU A 147 -12.02 -20.11 29.45
CA GLU A 147 -10.66 -20.08 29.98
C GLU A 147 -9.64 -19.64 28.93
N LYS A 148 -9.80 -20.10 27.69
CA LYS A 148 -8.88 -19.77 26.58
C LYS A 148 -9.03 -18.33 26.07
N TYR A 149 -10.25 -17.81 25.97
CA TYR A 149 -10.54 -16.56 25.24
C TYR A 149 -11.15 -15.44 26.06
N GLY A 150 -11.75 -15.73 27.22
CA GLY A 150 -12.54 -14.75 28.00
C GLY A 150 -11.79 -13.50 28.40
N ASN A 151 -10.46 -13.57 28.51
CA ASN A 151 -9.62 -12.44 28.88
C ASN A 151 -9.01 -11.68 27.67
N ALA A 152 -9.23 -12.13 26.43
CA ALA A 152 -8.55 -11.58 25.24
C ALA A 152 -8.80 -10.08 25.04
N LEU A 153 -10.06 -9.65 25.05
CA LEU A 153 -10.43 -8.24 24.86
C LEU A 153 -10.04 -7.35 26.05
N ASN A 154 -10.12 -7.86 27.28
CA ASN A 154 -9.68 -7.13 28.48
C ASN A 154 -8.16 -6.86 28.46
N LEU A 155 -7.35 -7.81 28.00
CA LEU A 155 -5.91 -7.59 27.81
C LEU A 155 -5.64 -6.46 26.79
N ILE A 156 -6.39 -6.45 25.69
CA ILE A 156 -6.29 -5.42 24.63
C ILE A 156 -6.71 -4.05 25.16
N GLU A 157 -7.86 -3.97 25.85
CA GLU A 157 -8.37 -2.74 26.44
C GLU A 157 -7.36 -2.13 27.43
N GLN A 158 -6.90 -2.91 28.40
CA GLN A 158 -5.90 -2.46 29.38
C GLN A 158 -4.60 -1.99 28.72
N ALA A 159 -4.19 -2.66 27.63
CA ALA A 159 -3.01 -2.26 26.89
C ALA A 159 -3.21 -0.87 26.24
N TYR A 160 -4.36 -0.60 25.61
CA TYR A 160 -4.68 0.71 25.04
C TYR A 160 -4.86 1.80 26.10
N GLU A 161 -5.53 1.52 27.21
CA GLU A 161 -5.66 2.47 28.32
C GLU A 161 -4.30 2.93 28.85
N GLN A 162 -3.35 1.99 28.97
CA GLN A 162 -1.98 2.30 29.40
C GLN A 162 -1.20 3.04 28.32
N ASN A 163 -1.38 2.68 27.04
CA ASN A 163 -0.68 3.29 25.92
C ASN A 163 -1.13 4.74 25.68
N ARG A 164 -2.43 5.04 25.73
CA ARG A 164 -3.00 6.39 25.55
C ARG A 164 -2.45 7.44 26.51
N LYS A 165 -2.03 7.03 27.72
CA LYS A 165 -1.44 7.92 28.72
C LYS A 165 -0.08 8.48 28.28
N ILE A 166 0.62 7.78 27.39
CA ILE A 166 1.98 8.11 26.92
C ILE A 166 2.07 8.32 25.40
N ASN A 167 0.99 8.03 24.66
CA ASN A 167 1.02 7.98 23.19
C ASN A 167 1.37 9.33 22.57
N ILE A 168 0.78 10.44 23.05
CA ILE A 168 1.11 11.79 22.54
C ILE A 168 2.60 12.10 22.69
N ALA A 169 3.18 11.90 23.88
CA ALA A 169 4.61 12.14 24.12
C ALA A 169 5.50 11.24 23.23
N ARG A 170 5.08 10.00 23.01
CA ARG A 170 5.76 9.07 22.10
C ARG A 170 5.67 9.51 20.63
N THR A 171 4.51 9.97 20.18
CA THR A 171 4.32 10.47 18.81
C THR A 171 5.20 11.70 18.58
N TYR A 172 5.23 12.65 19.52
CA TYR A 172 6.17 13.77 19.46
C TYR A 172 7.64 13.34 19.47
N LEU A 173 8.03 12.38 20.31
CA LEU A 173 9.39 11.83 20.29
C LEU A 173 9.74 11.27 18.91
N ASN A 174 8.85 10.53 18.25
CA ASN A 174 9.14 9.94 16.95
C ASN A 174 9.08 10.96 15.80
N GLU A 175 8.08 11.82 15.77
CA GLU A 175 7.77 12.69 14.62
C GLU A 175 8.47 14.06 14.70
N ALA A 176 8.53 14.65 15.89
CA ALA A 176 9.09 15.98 16.11
C ALA A 176 10.56 15.95 16.58
N ILE A 177 11.01 14.86 17.21
CA ILE A 177 12.37 14.77 17.76
C ILE A 177 13.28 13.89 16.91
N PHE A 178 12.93 12.62 16.70
CA PHE A 178 13.73 11.72 15.84
C PHE A 178 13.62 12.05 14.35
N GLN A 179 12.44 12.47 13.89
CA GLN A 179 12.17 12.80 12.48
C GLN A 179 11.92 14.31 12.26
N GLY A 180 12.12 15.16 13.27
CA GLY A 180 11.95 16.61 13.14
C GLY A 180 13.22 17.26 12.62
N ALA A 181 13.95 17.95 13.50
CA ALA A 181 15.25 18.52 13.16
C ALA A 181 16.29 17.41 12.93
N GLU A 182 16.95 17.47 11.78
CA GLU A 182 17.95 16.52 11.30
C GLU A 182 19.17 16.43 12.23
N ILE A 183 19.63 17.55 12.81
CA ILE A 183 20.76 17.50 13.77
C ILE A 183 20.45 16.73 15.05
N MET A 184 19.17 16.61 15.44
CA MET A 184 18.80 15.86 16.64
C MET A 184 19.16 14.39 16.48
N TYR A 185 18.66 13.77 15.41
CA TYR A 185 18.98 12.38 15.12
C TYR A 185 20.44 12.17 14.71
N PHE A 186 21.01 13.08 13.91
CA PHE A 186 22.41 12.99 13.50
C PHE A 186 23.37 13.05 14.70
N SER A 187 23.12 13.97 15.65
CA SER A 187 23.93 14.07 16.88
C SER A 187 23.83 12.82 17.75
N PHE A 188 22.63 12.24 17.90
CA PHE A 188 22.42 10.97 18.60
C PHE A 188 23.21 9.82 17.96
N LEU A 189 23.07 9.65 16.64
CA LEU A 189 23.73 8.58 15.90
C LEU A 189 25.26 8.72 15.95
N MET A 190 25.77 9.91 15.65
CA MET A 190 27.20 10.17 15.60
C MET A 190 27.83 10.09 16.99
N ASN A 191 27.16 10.57 18.04
CA ASN A 191 27.64 10.43 19.41
C ASN A 191 27.84 8.95 19.76
N ARG A 192 26.81 8.11 19.55
CA ARG A 192 26.89 6.67 19.83
C ARG A 192 28.01 5.97 19.06
N LYS A 193 28.24 6.34 17.79
CA LYS A 193 29.36 5.80 17.01
C LYS A 193 30.71 6.27 17.57
N LEU A 194 30.87 7.57 17.77
CA LEU A 194 32.13 8.18 18.20
C LEU A 194 32.52 7.83 19.65
N ALA A 195 31.55 7.44 20.49
CA ALA A 195 31.83 6.86 21.80
C ALA A 195 32.57 5.51 21.71
N ASN A 196 32.50 4.82 20.57
CA ASN A 196 33.06 3.49 20.36
C ASN A 196 34.21 3.49 19.33
N ILE A 197 35.03 4.54 19.30
CA ILE A 197 36.19 4.61 18.39
C ILE A 197 37.17 3.46 18.72
N PRO A 198 37.55 2.62 17.73
CA PRO A 198 38.51 1.55 17.95
C PRO A 198 39.87 2.07 18.43
N THR A 199 40.54 1.30 19.28
CA THR A 199 41.89 1.60 19.77
C THR A 199 42.98 1.21 18.78
N GLU A 200 42.78 0.13 18.03
CA GLU A 200 43.70 -0.39 17.03
C GLU A 200 43.79 0.55 15.82
N GLU A 201 45.00 0.92 15.39
CA GLU A 201 45.21 2.05 14.48
C GLU A 201 44.59 1.83 13.10
N LYS A 202 44.70 0.62 12.53
CA LYS A 202 44.12 0.33 11.20
C LYS A 202 42.60 0.36 11.26
N ALA A 203 42.01 -0.25 12.29
CA ALA A 203 40.57 -0.21 12.55
C ALA A 203 40.08 1.22 12.77
N LYS A 204 40.79 2.04 13.55
CA LYS A 204 40.48 3.45 13.79
C LYS A 204 40.49 4.26 12.49
N ARG A 205 41.51 4.10 11.65
CA ARG A 205 41.60 4.79 10.34
C ARG A 205 40.42 4.42 9.43
N LYS A 206 40.06 3.12 9.37
CA LYS A 206 38.89 2.65 8.61
C LYS A 206 37.58 3.25 9.16
N PHE A 207 37.37 3.16 10.46
CA PHE A 207 36.21 3.73 11.15
C PHE A 207 36.06 5.24 10.89
N MET A 208 37.14 6.02 11.03
CA MET A 208 37.09 7.46 10.77
C MET A 208 36.80 7.78 9.28
N LYS A 209 37.24 6.95 8.35
CA LYS A 209 36.91 7.07 6.92
C LYS A 209 35.41 6.85 6.68
N GLU A 210 34.82 5.84 7.35
CA GLU A 210 33.38 5.56 7.29
C GLU A 210 32.55 6.70 7.89
N ILE A 211 32.92 7.21 9.07
CA ILE A 211 32.27 8.39 9.68
C ILE A 211 32.33 9.60 8.74
N LYS A 212 33.50 9.89 8.15
CA LYS A 212 33.65 11.00 7.19
C LYS A 212 32.81 10.77 5.92
N LYS A 213 32.60 9.52 5.48
CA LYS A 213 31.73 9.20 4.33
C LYS A 213 30.27 9.46 4.68
N GLU A 214 29.78 8.91 5.78
CA GLU A 214 28.40 9.12 6.24
C GLU A 214 28.07 10.61 6.46
N ALA A 215 29.00 11.35 7.09
CA ALA A 215 28.82 12.78 7.29
C ALA A 215 28.76 13.56 5.97
N LYS A 216 29.54 13.17 4.94
CA LYS A 216 29.45 13.81 3.62
C LYS A 216 28.07 13.60 2.99
N GLU A 217 27.53 12.38 3.08
CA GLU A 217 26.19 12.09 2.54
C GLU A 217 25.10 12.85 3.30
N PHE A 218 25.19 12.92 4.63
CA PHE A 218 24.29 13.75 5.44
C PHE A 218 24.33 15.23 5.00
N TYR A 219 25.53 15.85 5.02
CA TYR A 219 25.68 17.27 4.73
C TYR A 219 25.42 17.64 3.26
N LYS A 220 25.41 16.67 2.33
CA LYS A 220 25.07 16.91 0.92
C LYS A 220 23.68 17.53 0.76
N ASN A 221 22.71 17.00 1.51
CA ASN A 221 21.31 17.40 1.44
C ASN A 221 20.84 18.18 2.67
N TYR A 222 21.76 18.61 3.54
CA TYR A 222 21.46 19.35 4.76
C TYR A 222 21.45 20.86 4.53
N ASN A 223 20.50 21.56 5.15
CA ASN A 223 20.46 23.02 5.22
C ASN A 223 20.26 23.45 6.68
N SER A 224 21.28 24.08 7.26
CA SER A 224 21.28 24.46 8.67
C SER A 224 20.22 25.50 9.03
N SER A 225 19.84 26.38 8.10
CA SER A 225 18.83 27.41 8.38
C SER A 225 17.45 26.81 8.53
N ILE A 226 17.09 25.88 7.63
CA ILE A 226 15.80 25.17 7.69
C ILE A 226 15.76 24.27 8.90
N ASP A 227 16.87 23.60 9.19
CA ASP A 227 16.96 22.70 10.34
C ASP A 227 16.89 23.45 11.68
N GLU A 228 17.39 24.69 11.76
CA GLU A 228 17.24 25.56 12.93
C GLU A 228 15.77 25.92 13.18
N GLU A 229 15.04 26.24 12.11
CA GLU A 229 13.61 26.55 12.16
C GLU A 229 12.78 25.32 12.55
N LEU A 230 13.07 24.16 11.94
CA LEU A 230 12.49 22.86 12.32
C LEU A 230 12.78 22.57 13.80
N PHE A 231 13.99 22.78 14.27
CA PHE A 231 14.36 22.53 15.67
C PHE A 231 13.56 23.40 16.63
N SER A 232 13.43 24.70 16.34
CA SER A 232 12.65 25.63 17.14
C SER A 232 11.18 25.21 17.21
N SER A 233 10.54 25.06 16.04
CA SER A 233 9.12 24.78 15.91
C SER A 233 8.74 23.41 16.51
N MET A 234 9.55 22.37 16.29
CA MET A 234 9.29 21.05 16.85
C MET A 234 9.37 21.00 18.39
N LEU A 235 10.31 21.76 18.99
CA LEU A 235 10.36 21.89 20.45
C LEU A 235 9.20 22.71 20.99
N GLU A 236 8.80 23.77 20.30
CA GLU A 236 7.66 24.59 20.66
C GLU A 236 6.36 23.78 20.64
N MET A 237 6.10 23.05 19.56
CA MET A 237 4.93 22.17 19.46
C MET A 237 4.94 21.10 20.55
N TYR A 238 6.09 20.48 20.84
CA TYR A 238 6.21 19.51 21.94
C TYR A 238 5.78 20.17 23.27
N TYR A 239 6.31 21.35 23.56
CA TYR A 239 6.05 22.04 24.83
C TYR A 239 4.56 22.36 25.03
N TYR A 240 3.86 22.75 23.98
CA TYR A 240 2.45 23.13 24.09
C TYR A 240 1.48 21.93 24.07
N ASN A 241 1.83 20.84 23.39
CA ASN A 241 0.91 19.74 23.16
C ASN A 241 1.18 18.49 24.00
N VAL A 242 2.39 18.31 24.53
CA VAL A 242 2.69 17.22 25.47
C VAL A 242 2.32 17.64 26.89
N PRO A 243 1.64 16.79 27.69
CA PRO A 243 1.29 17.11 29.07
C PRO A 243 2.50 17.55 29.91
N LYS A 244 2.34 18.59 30.73
CA LYS A 244 3.43 19.21 31.52
C LYS A 244 4.16 18.23 32.45
N ASN A 245 3.46 17.24 32.98
CA ASN A 245 4.05 16.18 33.82
C ASN A 245 4.90 15.17 33.02
N GLN A 246 4.92 15.27 31.69
CA GLN A 246 5.74 14.48 30.78
C GLN A 246 6.83 15.35 30.11
N HIS A 247 7.12 16.54 30.67
CA HIS A 247 8.14 17.43 30.13
C HIS A 247 9.55 17.06 30.64
N PRO A 248 10.51 16.77 29.75
CA PRO A 248 11.91 16.63 30.11
C PRO A 248 12.55 17.94 30.57
N ALA A 249 13.70 17.81 31.25
CA ALA A 249 14.43 18.93 31.86
C ALA A 249 14.85 20.03 30.88
N VAL A 250 14.99 19.74 29.59
CA VAL A 250 15.32 20.73 28.56
C VAL A 250 14.27 21.85 28.50
N PHE A 251 12.98 21.57 28.71
CA PHE A 251 11.95 22.61 28.65
C PHE A 251 12.07 23.60 29.81
N LYS A 252 12.42 23.12 31.00
CA LYS A 252 12.74 24.00 32.13
C LYS A 252 13.96 24.88 31.83
N ARG A 253 14.96 24.36 31.11
CA ARG A 253 16.12 25.15 30.66
C ARG A 253 15.70 26.26 29.69
N ILE A 254 14.77 25.98 28.78
CA ILE A 254 14.26 26.98 27.82
C ILE A 254 13.41 28.04 28.57
N GLU A 255 12.55 27.65 29.49
CA GLU A 255 11.77 28.59 30.34
C GLU A 255 12.64 29.51 31.19
N GLN A 256 13.82 29.04 31.61
CA GLN A 256 14.70 29.75 32.53
C GLN A 256 15.86 30.48 31.83
N GLN A 257 15.84 30.58 30.51
CA GLN A 257 16.91 31.25 29.78
C GLN A 257 16.96 32.74 30.13
N LEU A 258 18.15 33.21 30.54
CA LEU A 258 18.38 34.57 31.03
C LEU A 258 18.39 35.63 29.91
N PHE A 259 18.43 35.19 28.66
CA PHE A 259 18.55 36.01 27.46
C PHE A 259 17.58 35.47 26.40
N GLY A 260 16.94 36.36 25.63
CA GLY A 260 15.85 36.06 24.69
C GLY A 260 14.93 37.28 24.58
N PHE A 261 14.12 37.39 23.51
CA PHE A 261 13.16 38.50 23.39
C PHE A 261 11.85 38.21 24.15
N LYS A 262 11.63 36.94 24.51
CA LYS A 262 10.48 36.43 25.28
C LYS A 262 10.95 35.57 26.45
N SER A 263 10.13 35.41 27.49
CA SER A 263 10.41 34.51 28.62
C SER A 263 10.45 33.03 28.22
N LEU A 264 9.77 32.68 27.13
CA LEU A 264 9.82 31.38 26.47
C LEU A 264 10.10 31.66 24.98
N ASP A 265 11.31 31.34 24.53
CA ASP A 265 11.82 31.74 23.21
C ASP A 265 12.60 30.57 22.60
N PHE A 266 11.88 29.75 21.83
CA PHE A 266 12.44 28.56 21.18
C PHE A 266 13.42 28.96 20.06
N ASP A 267 13.17 30.07 19.36
CA ASP A 267 14.05 30.57 18.30
C ASP A 267 15.41 30.96 18.85
N TYR A 268 15.43 31.68 19.98
CA TYR A 268 16.68 32.02 20.66
C TYR A 268 17.42 30.78 21.15
N TYR A 269 16.71 29.79 21.68
CA TYR A 269 17.31 28.52 22.08
C TYR A 269 17.94 27.79 20.88
N ALA A 270 17.19 27.66 19.78
CA ALA A 270 17.64 27.04 18.53
C ALA A 270 18.90 27.73 17.99
N LYS A 271 18.89 29.06 17.84
CA LYS A 271 20.06 29.85 17.42
C LYS A 271 21.31 29.56 18.26
N ASN A 272 21.15 29.44 19.57
CA ASN A 272 22.27 29.13 20.46
C ASN A 272 22.78 27.70 20.31
N VAL A 273 21.89 26.73 20.10
CA VAL A 273 22.24 25.34 19.82
C VAL A 273 23.04 25.27 18.52
N PHE A 274 22.51 25.84 17.43
CA PHE A 274 23.13 25.78 16.10
C PHE A 274 24.47 26.52 16.04
N ARG A 275 24.58 27.67 16.71
CA ARG A 275 25.85 28.41 16.82
C ARG A 275 26.95 27.61 17.52
N ARG A 276 26.60 26.75 18.48
CA ARG A 276 27.57 26.08 19.38
C ARG A 276 27.76 24.60 19.07
N SER A 277 26.82 23.96 18.39
CA SER A 277 26.88 22.54 18.10
C SER A 277 28.01 22.23 17.11
N ILE A 278 28.71 21.14 17.34
CA ILE A 278 29.69 20.59 16.39
C ILE A 278 28.99 19.98 15.16
N PHE A 279 27.69 19.67 15.27
CA PHE A 279 26.93 18.98 14.23
C PHE A 279 26.20 19.93 13.26
N SER A 280 26.15 21.23 13.55
CA SER A 280 25.38 22.21 12.77
C SER A 280 26.00 22.55 11.40
N SER A 281 27.25 22.17 11.17
CA SER A 281 27.88 22.33 9.86
C SER A 281 28.92 21.24 9.60
N LYS A 282 29.15 20.99 8.30
CA LYS A 282 30.20 20.08 7.84
C LYS A 282 31.57 20.53 8.35
N GLU A 283 31.84 21.83 8.30
CA GLU A 283 33.10 22.43 8.69
C GLU A 283 33.36 22.20 10.19
N SER A 284 32.38 22.50 11.04
CA SER A 284 32.46 22.26 12.49
C SER A 284 32.67 20.78 12.81
N PHE A 285 31.90 19.88 12.17
CA PHE A 285 31.99 18.46 12.46
C PHE A 285 33.32 17.88 12.00
N PHE A 286 33.80 18.24 10.80
CA PHE A 286 35.08 17.75 10.28
C PHE A 286 36.25 18.29 11.09
N ALA A 287 36.20 19.55 11.55
CA ALA A 287 37.21 20.09 12.47
C ALA A 287 37.23 19.33 13.80
N PHE A 288 36.07 18.92 14.32
CA PHE A 288 35.98 18.05 15.50
C PHE A 288 36.62 16.68 15.25
N LEU A 289 36.39 16.07 14.08
CA LEU A 289 36.91 14.74 13.74
C LEU A 289 38.45 14.68 13.68
N GLU A 290 39.14 15.81 13.52
CA GLU A 290 40.61 15.85 13.56
C GLU A 290 41.15 15.60 14.98
N ARG A 291 40.42 16.01 16.02
CA ARG A 291 40.74 15.75 17.42
C ARG A 291 39.48 15.48 18.24
N PRO A 292 38.86 14.29 18.09
CA PRO A 292 37.62 13.95 18.79
C PRO A 292 37.82 14.01 20.31
N SER A 293 36.82 14.55 21.00
CA SER A 293 36.82 14.67 22.46
C SER A 293 35.47 14.23 23.00
N SER A 294 35.46 13.23 23.90
CA SER A 294 34.25 12.77 24.58
C SER A 294 33.56 13.91 25.32
N MET A 295 34.32 14.73 26.05
CA MET A 295 33.77 15.88 26.78
C MET A 295 33.05 16.88 25.87
N LYS A 296 33.58 17.17 24.67
CA LYS A 296 32.89 18.05 23.70
C LYS A 296 31.64 17.40 23.12
N LEU A 297 31.70 16.10 22.86
CA LEU A 297 30.63 15.30 22.29
C LEU A 297 29.44 15.16 23.26
N GLU A 298 29.72 14.88 24.54
CA GLU A 298 28.73 14.73 25.62
C GLU A 298 28.08 16.07 26.01
N ARG A 299 28.78 17.19 25.83
CA ARG A 299 28.29 18.53 26.16
C ARG A 299 27.73 19.29 24.94
N ASP A 300 27.65 18.64 23.79
CA ASP A 300 27.11 19.27 22.59
C ASP A 300 25.64 19.67 22.82
N PRO A 301 25.25 20.91 22.51
CA PRO A 301 23.90 21.40 22.81
C PRO A 301 22.80 20.68 22.01
N ALA A 302 23.07 20.20 20.80
CA ALA A 302 22.09 19.44 20.02
C ALA A 302 21.91 18.04 20.63
N TYR A 303 23.03 17.36 20.91
CA TYR A 303 23.02 16.05 21.54
C TYR A 303 22.36 16.08 22.93
N THR A 304 22.69 17.05 23.77
CA THR A 304 22.12 17.14 25.13
C THR A 304 20.62 17.51 25.12
N THR A 305 20.16 18.27 24.12
CA THR A 305 18.71 18.48 23.91
C THR A 305 18.03 17.17 23.56
N MET A 306 18.56 16.44 22.57
CA MET A 306 18.06 15.14 22.15
C MET A 306 17.99 14.13 23.30
N MET A 307 19.10 13.97 24.02
CA MET A 307 19.18 13.03 25.14
C MET A 307 18.28 13.42 26.30
N SER A 308 18.12 14.72 26.60
CA SER A 308 17.20 15.14 27.66
C SER A 308 15.77 14.64 27.42
N ILE A 309 15.32 14.59 26.16
CA ILE A 309 13.98 14.11 25.81
C ILE A 309 13.95 12.59 25.74
N TYR A 310 14.96 11.98 25.10
CA TYR A 310 15.05 10.54 24.95
C TYR A 310 15.20 9.80 26.29
N ASP A 311 16.11 10.25 27.15
CA ASP A 311 16.35 9.64 28.47
C ASP A 311 15.11 9.75 29.35
N PHE A 312 14.42 10.90 29.32
CA PHE A 312 13.16 11.05 30.03
C PHE A 312 12.13 10.01 29.58
N TYR A 313 12.01 9.76 28.28
CA TYR A 313 11.12 8.73 27.76
C TYR A 313 11.54 7.32 28.21
N ILE A 314 12.84 7.01 28.17
CA ILE A 314 13.36 5.71 28.64
C ILE A 314 13.06 5.50 30.12
N GLU A 315 13.30 6.51 30.95
CA GLU A 315 13.11 6.42 32.39
C GLU A 315 11.62 6.37 32.81
N ASN A 316 10.74 7.10 32.12
CA ASN A 316 9.38 7.34 32.60
C ASN A 316 8.27 6.62 31.80
N HIS A 317 8.57 6.20 30.57
CA HIS A 317 7.56 5.70 29.62
C HIS A 317 7.91 4.33 29.02
N TYR A 318 9.18 3.97 28.87
CA TYR A 318 9.58 2.75 28.17
C TYR A 318 9.03 1.47 28.81
N GLU A 319 9.18 1.28 30.13
CA GLU A 319 8.68 0.06 30.80
C GLU A 319 7.14 -0.01 30.76
N LYS A 320 6.45 1.13 30.87
CA LYS A 320 4.99 1.19 30.68
C LYS A 320 4.61 0.76 29.26
N ARG A 321 5.35 1.24 28.25
CA ARG A 321 5.09 0.86 26.86
C ARG A 321 5.34 -0.63 26.64
N LYS A 322 6.42 -1.18 27.19
CA LYS A 322 6.80 -2.59 27.09
C LYS A 322 5.74 -3.50 27.70
N SER A 323 5.27 -3.18 28.91
CA SER A 323 4.18 -3.91 29.58
C SER A 323 2.88 -3.86 28.79
N ALA A 324 2.49 -2.69 28.25
CA ALA A 324 1.31 -2.58 27.40
C ALA A 324 1.45 -3.41 26.11
N ARG A 325 2.65 -3.45 25.50
CA ARG A 325 2.94 -4.29 24.32
C ARG A 325 2.74 -5.77 24.61
N ALA A 326 3.29 -6.26 25.71
CA ALA A 326 3.14 -7.67 26.08
C ALA A 326 1.67 -8.09 26.23
N LYS A 327 0.85 -7.28 26.90
CA LYS A 327 -0.60 -7.50 27.00
C LYS A 327 -1.30 -7.45 25.64
N MET A 328 -0.93 -6.47 24.81
CA MET A 328 -1.47 -6.32 23.46
C MET A 328 -1.17 -7.55 22.59
N ASP A 329 0.08 -8.02 22.60
CA ASP A 329 0.52 -9.15 21.80
C ASP A 329 -0.19 -10.45 22.22
N GLU A 330 -0.33 -10.67 23.54
CA GLU A 330 -1.09 -11.80 24.08
C GLU A 330 -2.56 -11.72 23.73
N GLY A 331 -3.20 -10.57 24.00
CA GLY A 331 -4.62 -10.34 23.75
C GLY A 331 -4.97 -10.48 22.27
N ASN A 332 -4.19 -9.87 21.37
CA ASN A 332 -4.39 -9.98 19.92
C ASN A 332 -4.22 -11.42 19.42
N ARG A 333 -3.22 -12.15 19.93
CA ARG A 333 -3.02 -13.56 19.57
C ARG A 333 -4.25 -14.40 19.93
N LEU A 334 -4.79 -14.21 21.14
CA LEU A 334 -5.97 -14.93 21.62
C LEU A 334 -7.23 -14.51 20.85
N PHE A 335 -7.40 -13.21 20.62
CA PHE A 335 -8.55 -12.67 19.89
C PHE A 335 -8.61 -13.19 18.45
N ILE A 336 -7.50 -13.13 17.70
CA ILE A 336 -7.44 -13.63 16.33
C ILE A 336 -7.63 -15.16 16.30
N ALA A 337 -7.05 -15.90 17.25
CA ALA A 337 -7.27 -17.34 17.34
C ALA A 337 -8.76 -17.67 17.57
N GLY A 338 -9.42 -16.97 18.49
CA GLY A 338 -10.84 -17.17 18.75
C GLY A 338 -11.74 -16.72 17.59
N LEU A 339 -11.42 -15.63 16.86
CA LEU A 339 -12.16 -15.23 15.64
C LEU A 339 -12.13 -16.32 14.56
N ARG A 340 -11.01 -17.04 14.42
CA ARG A 340 -10.87 -18.15 13.48
C ARG A 340 -11.64 -19.39 13.90
N GLU A 341 -11.71 -19.68 15.21
CA GLU A 341 -12.51 -20.79 15.74
C GLU A 341 -14.01 -20.47 15.74
N MET A 342 -14.38 -19.20 15.96
CA MET A 342 -15.74 -18.70 15.90
C MET A 342 -16.32 -18.76 14.48
N ASN A 343 -15.50 -18.39 13.49
CA ASN A 343 -15.90 -18.29 12.09
C ASN A 343 -15.02 -19.21 11.21
N PRO A 344 -15.23 -20.55 11.23
CA PRO A 344 -14.36 -21.49 10.52
C PRO A 344 -14.45 -21.41 8.99
N GLU A 345 -15.57 -20.91 8.46
CA GLU A 345 -15.79 -20.73 7.03
C GLU A 345 -15.19 -19.41 6.49
N GLU A 346 -14.74 -18.52 7.37
CA GLU A 346 -14.15 -17.23 6.98
C GLU A 346 -12.66 -17.38 6.63
N ASN A 347 -12.30 -16.87 5.46
CA ASN A 347 -10.92 -16.91 4.96
C ASN A 347 -10.09 -15.74 5.52
N TYR A 348 -9.65 -15.88 6.77
CA TYR A 348 -8.72 -14.92 7.38
C TYR A 348 -7.33 -15.00 6.77
N TYR A 349 -6.84 -13.88 6.22
CA TYR A 349 -5.46 -13.73 5.78
C TYR A 349 -4.61 -12.97 6.82
N PRO A 350 -3.31 -13.29 6.95
CA PRO A 350 -2.45 -12.63 7.92
C PRO A 350 -2.18 -11.17 7.51
N ASN A 351 -2.00 -10.30 8.50
CA ASN A 351 -1.48 -8.96 8.29
C ASN A 351 -0.19 -8.99 7.45
N ALA A 352 -0.01 -7.98 6.59
CA ALA A 352 1.22 -7.79 5.86
C ALA A 352 2.42 -7.62 6.82
N ASN A 353 3.57 -8.13 6.42
CA ASN A 353 4.78 -8.13 7.24
C ASN A 353 6.07 -8.17 6.39
N SER A 354 6.05 -7.51 5.23
CA SER A 354 7.17 -7.44 4.29
C SER A 354 7.61 -8.80 3.74
N THR A 355 6.68 -9.75 3.68
CA THR A 355 6.86 -11.05 3.01
C THR A 355 6.09 -11.07 1.70
N MET A 356 6.47 -11.97 0.79
CA MET A 356 5.78 -12.12 -0.49
C MET A 356 4.32 -12.53 -0.28
N ARG A 357 3.38 -11.82 -0.91
CA ARG A 357 1.94 -12.10 -0.90
C ARG A 357 1.37 -12.07 -2.31
N VAL A 358 0.18 -12.65 -2.45
CA VAL A 358 -0.66 -12.58 -3.63
C VAL A 358 -1.95 -11.87 -3.27
N THR A 359 -2.38 -10.95 -4.12
CA THR A 359 -3.72 -10.38 -4.11
C THR A 359 -4.30 -10.49 -5.51
N TYR A 360 -5.61 -10.65 -5.63
CA TYR A 360 -6.29 -10.79 -6.91
C TYR A 360 -7.60 -10.01 -6.87
N GLY A 361 -8.11 -9.71 -8.06
CA GLY A 361 -9.27 -8.84 -8.23
C GLY A 361 -9.56 -8.64 -9.71
N ASN A 362 -10.30 -7.58 -10.00
CA ASN A 362 -10.70 -7.21 -11.34
C ASN A 362 -10.43 -5.73 -11.57
N VAL A 363 -10.13 -5.39 -12.82
CA VAL A 363 -10.18 -4.00 -13.29
C VAL A 363 -11.61 -3.49 -13.16
N GLY A 364 -11.78 -2.26 -12.71
CA GLY A 364 -13.12 -1.70 -12.66
C GLY A 364 -13.21 -0.28 -12.11
N ASP A 365 -14.21 0.42 -12.63
CA ASP A 365 -14.57 1.78 -12.25
C ASP A 365 -15.03 1.84 -10.78
N TYR A 366 -15.23 3.06 -10.27
CA TYR A 366 -15.83 3.24 -8.95
C TYR A 366 -16.50 4.60 -8.78
N SER A 367 -17.38 4.69 -7.79
CA SER A 367 -18.04 5.94 -7.41
C SER A 367 -17.47 6.45 -6.09
N PRO A 368 -16.69 7.55 -6.07
CA PRO A 368 -16.08 8.08 -4.83
C PRO A 368 -17.12 8.73 -3.89
N GLY A 369 -18.29 9.09 -4.43
CA GLY A 369 -19.40 9.71 -3.71
C GLY A 369 -20.56 10.05 -4.64
N ASN A 370 -21.67 10.53 -4.07
CA ASN A 370 -22.87 10.87 -4.83
C ASN A 370 -22.57 11.91 -5.94
N GLY A 371 -22.98 11.61 -7.17
CA GLY A 371 -22.83 12.49 -8.33
C GLY A 371 -21.46 12.45 -9.01
N ALA A 372 -20.56 11.54 -8.62
CA ALA A 372 -19.27 11.35 -9.25
C ALA A 372 -19.06 9.87 -9.61
N HIS A 373 -18.45 9.65 -10.76
CA HIS A 373 -18.05 8.34 -11.26
C HIS A 373 -16.65 8.47 -11.86
N TYR A 374 -15.74 7.61 -11.44
CA TYR A 374 -14.39 7.52 -11.98
C TYR A 374 -14.25 6.23 -12.76
N ASP A 375 -13.95 6.39 -14.04
CA ASP A 375 -13.72 5.30 -14.97
C ASP A 375 -12.46 4.49 -14.59
N PHE A 376 -12.32 3.30 -15.17
CA PHE A 376 -11.27 2.34 -14.81
C PHE A 376 -9.90 2.67 -15.43
N TYR A 377 -9.81 3.62 -16.35
CA TYR A 377 -8.56 4.02 -17.01
C TYR A 377 -8.45 5.53 -17.24
N THR A 378 -7.26 5.96 -17.63
CA THR A 378 -6.93 7.34 -18.01
C THR A 378 -6.18 7.35 -19.33
N THR A 379 -6.23 8.47 -20.06
CA THR A 379 -5.56 8.63 -21.35
C THR A 379 -4.51 9.74 -21.32
N ILE A 380 -3.72 9.83 -22.37
CA ILE A 380 -2.73 10.90 -22.56
C ILE A 380 -3.38 12.30 -22.58
N ASP A 381 -4.65 12.43 -22.99
CA ASP A 381 -5.38 13.70 -22.89
C ASP A 381 -5.41 14.23 -21.46
N GLY A 382 -5.59 13.33 -20.48
CA GLY A 382 -5.57 13.69 -19.06
C GLY A 382 -4.23 14.23 -18.55
N ILE A 383 -3.12 13.99 -19.27
CA ILE A 383 -1.83 14.66 -19.01
C ILE A 383 -1.90 16.12 -19.49
N ILE A 384 -2.46 16.34 -20.68
CA ILE A 384 -2.57 17.66 -21.32
C ILE A 384 -3.60 18.55 -20.61
N GLU A 385 -4.74 18.00 -20.19
CA GLU A 385 -5.74 18.69 -19.37
C GLU A 385 -5.17 19.23 -18.06
N LYS A 386 -4.13 18.57 -17.53
CA LYS A 386 -3.45 18.93 -16.28
C LYS A 386 -2.23 19.82 -16.51
N GLU A 387 -1.78 20.04 -17.74
CA GLU A 387 -0.58 20.81 -18.03
C GLU A 387 -0.66 22.20 -17.41
N ASP A 388 0.36 22.55 -16.61
CA ASP A 388 0.55 23.90 -16.11
C ASP A 388 2.05 24.21 -16.10
N PRO A 389 2.56 25.00 -17.07
CA PRO A 389 3.99 25.32 -17.16
C PRO A 389 4.48 26.20 -16.00
N THR A 390 3.57 26.75 -15.18
CA THR A 390 3.90 27.56 -14.00
C THR A 390 3.97 26.73 -12.72
N ASN A 391 3.46 25.50 -12.74
CA ASN A 391 3.48 24.56 -11.63
C ASN A 391 4.43 23.40 -11.93
N ASP A 392 5.48 23.26 -11.11
CA ASP A 392 6.51 22.25 -11.32
C ASP A 392 6.01 20.79 -11.24
N GLU A 393 4.86 20.55 -10.63
CA GLU A 393 4.21 19.22 -10.59
C GLU A 393 3.55 18.86 -11.92
N PHE A 394 3.25 19.84 -12.78
CA PHE A 394 2.44 19.68 -14.00
C PHE A 394 3.14 20.16 -15.28
N ILE A 395 4.47 20.32 -15.25
CA ILE A 395 5.26 20.58 -16.46
C ILE A 395 5.32 19.30 -17.30
N VAL A 396 4.82 19.38 -18.53
CA VAL A 396 4.93 18.31 -19.52
C VAL A 396 6.22 18.49 -20.34
N PRO A 397 7.06 17.45 -20.52
CA PRO A 397 8.24 17.55 -21.38
C PRO A 397 7.86 17.82 -22.85
N GLU A 398 8.61 18.72 -23.51
CA GLU A 398 8.39 19.10 -24.92
C GLU A 398 8.27 17.88 -25.84
N LYS A 399 9.13 16.88 -25.66
CA LYS A 399 9.08 15.66 -26.47
C LYS A 399 7.78 14.87 -26.31
N LEU A 400 7.19 14.87 -25.12
CA LEU A 400 5.91 14.18 -24.89
C LEU A 400 4.76 14.96 -25.52
N MET A 401 4.83 16.29 -25.51
CA MET A 401 3.89 17.16 -26.22
C MET A 401 3.94 16.94 -27.74
N GLU A 402 5.14 16.85 -28.34
CA GLU A 402 5.29 16.52 -29.77
C GLU A 402 4.63 15.18 -30.11
N LEU A 403 4.86 14.15 -29.29
CA LEU A 403 4.28 12.82 -29.52
C LEU A 403 2.76 12.83 -29.35
N TYR A 404 2.24 13.63 -28.42
CA TYR A 404 0.81 13.85 -28.26
C TYR A 404 0.20 14.49 -29.51
N GLU A 405 0.80 15.58 -30.02
CA GLU A 405 0.33 16.29 -31.22
C GLU A 405 0.36 15.44 -32.49
N ILE A 406 1.34 14.53 -32.61
CA ILE A 406 1.41 13.58 -33.73
C ILE A 406 0.26 12.58 -33.67
N GLY A 407 -0.15 12.15 -32.47
CA GLY A 407 -1.26 11.21 -32.25
C GLY A 407 -1.03 9.77 -32.73
N ASP A 408 0.14 9.45 -33.28
CA ASP A 408 0.52 8.08 -33.69
C ASP A 408 1.32 7.39 -32.57
N TYR A 409 0.60 6.65 -31.72
CA TYR A 409 1.18 5.87 -30.63
C TYR A 409 1.63 4.46 -31.08
N GLY A 410 1.48 4.13 -32.37
CA GLY A 410 1.84 2.82 -32.93
C GLY A 410 1.14 1.65 -32.25
N GLN A 411 1.88 0.58 -31.99
CA GLN A 411 1.37 -0.65 -31.38
C GLN A 411 0.94 -0.50 -29.90
N TYR A 412 1.11 0.69 -29.31
CA TYR A 412 0.78 0.97 -27.91
C TYR A 412 -0.57 1.68 -27.74
N ALA A 413 -1.19 2.09 -28.84
CA ALA A 413 -2.56 2.61 -28.83
C ALA A 413 -3.56 1.51 -28.45
N ASP A 414 -4.66 1.90 -27.82
CA ASP A 414 -5.84 1.05 -27.73
C ASP A 414 -6.58 0.95 -29.08
N GLU A 415 -7.63 0.15 -29.11
CA GLU A 415 -8.48 -0.07 -30.29
C GLU A 415 -9.05 1.22 -30.92
N ASN A 416 -9.18 2.30 -30.13
CA ASN A 416 -9.69 3.60 -30.58
C ASN A 416 -8.58 4.55 -31.01
N GLY A 417 -7.31 4.11 -30.98
CA GLY A 417 -6.15 4.95 -31.30
C GLY A 417 -5.65 5.78 -30.12
N ASN A 418 -6.19 5.61 -28.91
CA ASN A 418 -5.80 6.39 -27.74
C ASN A 418 -4.67 5.73 -26.95
N LEU A 419 -3.82 6.53 -26.32
CA LEU A 419 -2.81 6.00 -25.39
C LEU A 419 -3.35 5.98 -23.97
N ARG A 420 -3.64 4.79 -23.44
CA ARG A 420 -4.00 4.60 -22.03
C ARG A 420 -2.75 4.77 -21.14
N ILE A 421 -2.87 5.51 -20.04
CA ILE A 421 -1.77 5.90 -19.15
C ILE A 421 -1.76 5.05 -17.88
N ASN A 422 -2.87 5.07 -17.15
CA ASN A 422 -3.07 4.30 -15.93
C ASN A 422 -4.43 3.61 -15.96
N PHE A 423 -4.56 2.54 -15.20
CA PHE A 423 -5.82 1.87 -14.92
C PHE A 423 -5.94 1.52 -13.44
N ILE A 424 -7.16 1.17 -13.01
CA ILE A 424 -7.47 0.81 -11.64
C ILE A 424 -8.12 -0.57 -11.52
N SER A 425 -7.80 -1.26 -10.43
CA SER A 425 -8.36 -2.58 -10.09
C SER A 425 -8.64 -2.69 -8.59
N ASN A 426 -9.52 -3.60 -8.17
CA ASN A 426 -9.84 -3.81 -6.76
C ASN A 426 -8.88 -4.76 -6.02
N ASN A 427 -7.62 -4.88 -6.48
CA ASN A 427 -6.59 -5.60 -5.75
C ASN A 427 -6.29 -4.92 -4.41
N ASP A 428 -6.13 -5.72 -3.35
CA ASP A 428 -5.73 -5.24 -2.02
C ASP A 428 -4.21 -5.05 -1.90
N ILE A 429 -3.75 -3.79 -1.85
CA ILE A 429 -2.34 -3.41 -1.73
C ILE A 429 -2.09 -2.47 -0.54
N THR A 430 -0.83 -2.34 -0.14
CA THR A 430 -0.34 -1.33 0.80
C THR A 430 1.07 -0.87 0.42
N GLY A 431 1.67 0.04 1.20
CA GLY A 431 3.06 0.42 1.06
C GLY A 431 3.97 -0.83 1.06
N GLY A 432 4.83 -0.96 0.06
CA GLY A 432 5.62 -2.17 -0.22
C GLY A 432 5.17 -2.93 -1.47
N ASN A 433 3.96 -2.67 -1.98
CA ASN A 433 3.53 -3.15 -3.29
C ASN A 433 3.96 -2.26 -4.47
N SER A 434 4.57 -1.09 -4.21
CA SER A 434 5.03 -0.20 -5.29
C SER A 434 6.05 -0.91 -6.19
N GLY A 435 5.75 -0.98 -7.49
CA GLY A 435 6.55 -1.71 -8.47
C GLY A 435 6.13 -3.18 -8.67
N SER A 436 5.10 -3.67 -7.97
CA SER A 436 4.58 -5.01 -8.19
C SER A 436 3.98 -5.18 -9.60
N PRO A 437 4.20 -6.34 -10.25
CA PRO A 437 3.57 -6.62 -11.53
C PRO A 437 2.07 -6.83 -11.36
N VAL A 438 1.28 -6.27 -12.27
CA VAL A 438 -0.16 -6.56 -12.42
C VAL A 438 -0.29 -7.51 -13.60
N ILE A 439 -0.84 -8.68 -13.32
CA ILE A 439 -0.80 -9.85 -14.20
C ILE A 439 -2.22 -10.26 -14.58
N ASN A 440 -2.46 -10.53 -15.86
CA ASN A 440 -3.76 -11.00 -16.37
C ASN A 440 -4.00 -12.50 -16.10
N ALA A 441 -5.13 -13.04 -16.56
CA ALA A 441 -5.50 -14.45 -16.38
C ALA A 441 -4.52 -15.45 -17.04
N TRP A 442 -3.69 -15.00 -17.99
CA TRP A 442 -2.74 -15.84 -18.73
C TRP A 442 -1.31 -15.78 -18.16
N GLY A 443 -1.06 -15.05 -17.08
CA GLY A 443 0.26 -14.95 -16.47
C GLY A 443 1.17 -13.89 -17.13
N GLU A 444 0.59 -12.89 -17.76
CA GLU A 444 1.29 -11.87 -18.56
C GLU A 444 1.15 -10.50 -17.90
N ILE A 445 2.20 -9.67 -17.96
CA ILE A 445 2.16 -8.36 -17.33
C ILE A 445 1.34 -7.38 -18.19
N VAL A 446 0.32 -6.78 -17.58
CA VAL A 446 -0.55 -5.76 -18.16
C VAL A 446 -0.36 -4.39 -17.50
N GLY A 447 0.29 -4.35 -16.33
CA GLY A 447 0.60 -3.09 -15.68
C GLY A 447 1.58 -3.22 -14.52
N THR A 448 1.90 -2.08 -13.91
CA THR A 448 2.74 -1.99 -12.71
C THR A 448 2.05 -1.17 -11.64
N ALA A 449 1.74 -1.79 -10.50
CA ALA A 449 1.09 -1.12 -9.37
C ALA A 449 2.03 -0.08 -8.76
N PHE A 450 1.52 1.12 -8.45
CA PHE A 450 2.33 2.17 -7.85
C PHE A 450 1.65 2.94 -6.73
N ASP A 451 0.32 2.96 -6.66
CA ASP A 451 -0.42 3.69 -5.63
C ASP A 451 -1.80 3.08 -5.35
N GLY A 452 -2.47 3.53 -4.30
CA GLY A 452 -3.89 3.29 -4.05
C GLY A 452 -4.68 4.60 -4.17
N ASN A 453 -5.96 4.52 -4.54
CA ASN A 453 -6.81 5.71 -4.59
C ASN A 453 -7.01 6.34 -3.19
N TRP A 454 -7.50 7.58 -3.16
CA TRP A 454 -7.67 8.33 -1.91
C TRP A 454 -8.59 7.61 -0.90
N GLU A 455 -9.62 6.95 -1.39
CA GLU A 455 -10.55 6.18 -0.57
C GLU A 455 -9.93 4.90 0.03
N ALA A 456 -8.80 4.42 -0.51
CA ALA A 456 -8.04 3.28 0.00
C ALA A 456 -7.06 3.62 1.13
N MET A 457 -6.97 4.87 1.59
CA MET A 457 -6.04 5.23 2.68
C MET A 457 -6.39 4.58 4.03
N SER A 458 -7.63 4.11 4.21
CA SER A 458 -8.03 3.25 5.34
C SER A 458 -7.75 1.76 5.12
N GLY A 459 -7.28 1.41 3.93
CA GLY A 459 -6.99 0.06 3.46
C GLY A 459 -6.25 -0.74 4.51
N ASP A 460 -5.15 -0.25 5.06
CA ASP A 460 -4.35 -1.01 6.05
C ASP A 460 -5.13 -1.54 7.26
N ILE A 461 -6.26 -0.91 7.61
CA ILE A 461 -7.12 -1.31 8.73
C ILE A 461 -8.41 -1.99 8.24
N ALA A 462 -9.03 -1.46 7.18
CA ALA A 462 -10.30 -1.92 6.65
C ALA A 462 -10.30 -1.85 5.11
N PHE A 463 -10.31 -3.01 4.46
CA PHE A 463 -10.47 -3.12 3.01
C PHE A 463 -11.94 -3.00 2.62
N GLU A 464 -12.24 -2.28 1.54
CA GLU A 464 -13.59 -2.20 0.98
C GLU A 464 -13.56 -2.38 -0.54
N ASN A 465 -14.04 -3.53 -1.02
CA ASN A 465 -13.97 -3.93 -2.44
C ASN A 465 -14.62 -2.93 -3.40
N GLU A 466 -15.69 -2.24 -2.96
CA GLU A 466 -16.47 -1.35 -3.82
C GLU A 466 -15.74 -0.05 -4.16
N ILE A 467 -14.91 0.46 -3.24
CA ILE A 467 -14.34 1.81 -3.34
C ILE A 467 -12.82 1.85 -3.36
N GLN A 468 -12.15 0.83 -2.84
CA GLN A 468 -10.69 0.80 -2.80
C GLN A 468 -10.14 0.25 -4.11
N ARG A 469 -9.16 0.97 -4.65
CA ARG A 469 -8.58 0.66 -5.95
C ARG A 469 -7.07 0.78 -5.90
N THR A 470 -6.39 -0.23 -6.44
CA THR A 470 -4.99 -0.16 -6.84
C THR A 470 -4.88 0.64 -8.12
N ILE A 471 -3.96 1.61 -8.16
CA ILE A 471 -3.61 2.39 -9.33
C ILE A 471 -2.35 1.80 -9.95
N SER A 472 -2.45 1.47 -11.24
CA SER A 472 -1.39 0.81 -12.00
C SER A 472 -1.03 1.62 -13.24
N VAL A 473 0.27 1.68 -13.57
CA VAL A 473 0.71 2.17 -14.88
C VAL A 473 0.37 1.12 -15.92
N ASP A 474 -0.31 1.52 -16.99
CA ASP A 474 -0.58 0.64 -18.14
C ASP A 474 0.75 0.24 -18.78
N ILE A 475 0.93 -1.06 -19.06
CA ILE A 475 2.19 -1.54 -19.62
C ILE A 475 2.46 -0.95 -21.01
N ARG A 476 1.41 -0.62 -21.78
CA ARG A 476 1.51 0.05 -23.08
C ARG A 476 2.17 1.41 -22.95
N TYR A 477 1.79 2.21 -21.94
CA TYR A 477 2.42 3.50 -21.68
C TYR A 477 3.90 3.35 -21.31
N THR A 478 4.23 2.33 -20.51
CA THR A 478 5.63 2.04 -20.16
C THR A 478 6.45 1.72 -21.42
N MET A 479 5.92 0.87 -22.31
CA MET A 479 6.58 0.53 -23.57
C MET A 479 6.68 1.73 -24.51
N PHE A 480 5.62 2.53 -24.63
CA PHE A 480 5.60 3.76 -25.42
C PHE A 480 6.68 4.75 -24.97
N ILE A 481 6.87 4.95 -23.66
CA ILE A 481 7.91 5.85 -23.15
C ILE A 481 9.31 5.31 -23.47
N ILE A 482 9.53 4.00 -23.39
CA ILE A 482 10.82 3.38 -23.73
C ILE A 482 11.12 3.52 -25.24
N ASP A 483 10.13 3.21 -26.08
CA ASP A 483 10.29 3.23 -27.54
C ASP A 483 10.25 4.65 -28.11
N LYS A 484 9.10 5.32 -28.04
CA LYS A 484 8.81 6.56 -28.78
C LYS A 484 9.42 7.79 -28.11
N PHE A 485 9.39 7.86 -26.78
CA PHE A 485 9.91 9.01 -26.04
C PHE A 485 11.43 8.93 -25.87
N ALA A 486 11.97 7.78 -25.43
CA ALA A 486 13.39 7.62 -25.15
C ALA A 486 14.21 7.07 -26.33
N GLY A 487 13.59 6.47 -27.36
CA GLY A 487 14.30 5.86 -28.48
C GLY A 487 15.11 4.62 -28.09
N ALA A 488 14.78 3.97 -26.97
CA ALA A 488 15.56 2.89 -26.38
C ALA A 488 15.12 1.50 -26.88
N THR A 489 15.06 1.32 -28.20
CA THR A 489 14.53 0.10 -28.86
C THR A 489 15.22 -1.19 -28.44
N HIS A 490 16.52 -1.13 -28.10
CA HIS A 490 17.27 -2.28 -27.59
C HIS A 490 16.67 -2.90 -26.31
N LEU A 491 15.93 -2.13 -25.50
CA LEU A 491 15.21 -2.65 -24.34
C LEU A 491 13.91 -3.36 -24.76
N ILE A 492 13.25 -2.87 -25.81
CA ILE A 492 12.08 -3.52 -26.41
C ILE A 492 12.48 -4.85 -27.02
N ASP A 493 13.61 -4.89 -27.74
CA ASP A 493 14.16 -6.09 -28.37
C ASP A 493 14.53 -7.19 -27.37
N GLU A 494 14.82 -6.83 -26.11
CA GLU A 494 15.12 -7.77 -25.03
C GLU A 494 13.86 -8.37 -24.40
N MET A 495 12.72 -7.68 -24.50
CA MET A 495 11.47 -8.09 -23.87
C MET A 495 10.74 -9.16 -24.69
N THR A 496 9.95 -9.99 -24.02
CA THR A 496 9.08 -10.96 -24.67
C THR A 496 7.66 -10.42 -24.69
N PHE A 497 7.06 -10.30 -25.87
CA PHE A 497 5.65 -9.94 -26.03
C PHE A 497 4.78 -11.21 -26.10
N ALA A 498 3.69 -11.18 -25.35
CA ALA A 498 2.68 -12.21 -25.38
C ALA A 498 1.93 -12.21 -26.74
N PRO A 499 1.41 -13.35 -27.19
CA PRO A 499 0.47 -13.37 -28.30
C PRO A 499 -0.84 -12.68 -27.91
N LYS A 500 -1.62 -12.31 -28.92
CA LYS A 500 -3.01 -11.93 -28.69
C LYS A 500 -3.82 -13.12 -28.20
N HIS A 501 -4.69 -12.89 -27.23
CA HIS A 501 -5.66 -13.90 -26.79
C HIS A 501 -7.01 -13.67 -27.47
N PRO A 502 -7.82 -14.72 -27.70
CA PRO A 502 -9.21 -14.54 -28.09
C PRO A 502 -9.92 -13.69 -27.04
N GLU A 503 -10.68 -12.69 -27.48
CA GLU A 503 -11.55 -11.93 -26.58
C GLU A 503 -12.47 -12.90 -25.84
N MET A 504 -12.67 -12.66 -24.53
CA MET A 504 -13.68 -13.42 -23.81
C MET A 504 -15.02 -13.13 -24.47
N MET A 505 -15.66 -14.19 -24.94
CA MET A 505 -16.98 -14.13 -25.55
C MET A 505 -17.93 -13.41 -24.58
N THR A 506 -18.63 -12.41 -25.07
CA THR A 506 -19.70 -11.72 -24.34
C THR A 506 -20.74 -12.72 -23.84
N GLU A 507 -21.58 -12.37 -22.84
CA GLU A 507 -22.68 -13.25 -22.42
C GLU A 507 -23.59 -13.65 -23.59
N GLU A 508 -23.76 -12.76 -24.57
CA GLU A 508 -24.50 -13.05 -25.80
C GLU A 508 -23.77 -14.02 -26.72
N GLU A 509 -22.45 -13.89 -26.88
CA GLU A 509 -21.64 -14.82 -27.67
C GLU A 509 -21.49 -16.17 -26.96
N LEU A 510 -21.34 -16.20 -25.63
CA LEU A 510 -21.35 -17.41 -24.82
C LEU A 510 -22.70 -18.12 -24.93
N ALA A 511 -23.81 -17.39 -24.81
CA ALA A 511 -25.15 -17.95 -25.02
C ALA A 511 -25.34 -18.43 -26.47
N ALA A 512 -24.80 -17.72 -27.46
CA ALA A 512 -24.83 -18.14 -28.86
C ALA A 512 -23.98 -19.40 -29.09
N ALA A 513 -22.80 -19.51 -28.48
CA ALA A 513 -21.93 -20.69 -28.57
C ALA A 513 -22.46 -21.88 -27.77
N GLU A 514 -23.12 -21.64 -26.62
CA GLU A 514 -23.89 -22.65 -25.90
C GLU A 514 -25.07 -23.14 -26.75
N MET A 515 -25.79 -22.23 -27.43
CA MET A 515 -26.83 -22.62 -28.38
C MET A 515 -26.28 -23.39 -29.58
N GLU A 516 -25.15 -22.96 -30.14
CA GLU A 516 -24.52 -23.60 -31.31
C GLU A 516 -23.95 -24.98 -30.94
N SER A 517 -23.31 -25.12 -29.78
CA SER A 517 -22.89 -26.43 -29.25
C SER A 517 -24.07 -27.32 -28.85
N ALA A 518 -25.18 -26.76 -28.36
CA ALA A 518 -26.42 -27.51 -28.12
C ALA A 518 -27.10 -27.98 -29.41
N ILE A 519 -26.87 -27.31 -30.54
CA ILE A 519 -27.31 -27.72 -31.88
C ILE A 519 -26.42 -28.86 -32.44
N GLU A 520 -25.16 -28.97 -31.99
CA GLU A 520 -24.24 -30.04 -32.37
C GLU A 520 -24.39 -31.32 -31.53
N ASP A 521 -25.08 -31.29 -30.38
CA ASP A 521 -25.43 -32.49 -29.61
C ASP A 521 -26.58 -33.25 -30.31
N PRO A 522 -26.34 -34.48 -30.82
CA PRO A 522 -27.35 -35.26 -31.54
C PRO A 522 -28.58 -35.66 -30.70
N ASN A 523 -28.62 -35.37 -29.40
CA ASN A 523 -29.73 -35.72 -28.51
C ASN A 523 -30.58 -34.55 -27.99
N THR A 524 -30.28 -33.30 -28.35
CA THR A 524 -31.07 -32.14 -27.87
C THR A 524 -32.07 -31.66 -28.94
N ILE A 525 -33.38 -31.92 -28.77
CA ILE A 525 -34.42 -31.38 -29.66
C ILE A 525 -34.95 -30.04 -29.14
N VAL A 526 -34.57 -28.96 -29.82
CA VAL A 526 -35.06 -27.57 -29.63
C VAL A 526 -36.37 -27.31 -30.40
N LYS A 527 -37.34 -28.24 -30.43
CA LYS A 527 -38.63 -28.02 -31.11
C LYS A 527 -39.84 -28.47 -30.28
N GLU A 528 -40.84 -27.60 -30.21
CA GLU A 528 -42.20 -27.95 -29.79
C GLU A 528 -42.70 -29.14 -30.62
N LEU A 529 -43.12 -30.22 -29.95
CA LEU A 529 -43.61 -31.42 -30.61
C LEU A 529 -44.99 -31.14 -31.21
N GLU A 530 -45.21 -31.61 -32.44
CA GLU A 530 -46.56 -31.67 -33.01
C GLU A 530 -47.45 -32.52 -32.09
N LEU A 531 -48.66 -32.05 -31.79
CA LEU A 531 -49.65 -32.80 -31.02
C LEU A 531 -50.71 -33.36 -31.96
N LYS A 532 -51.07 -34.64 -31.80
CA LYS A 532 -52.19 -35.28 -32.50
C LYS A 532 -53.29 -35.66 -31.52
N ASP A 533 -54.54 -35.40 -31.91
CA ASP A 533 -55.69 -35.89 -31.16
C ASP A 533 -55.82 -37.41 -31.34
N TYR A 534 -55.83 -38.12 -30.21
CA TYR A 534 -56.13 -39.53 -30.14
C TYR A 534 -57.20 -39.77 -29.07
N MET A 535 -58.39 -40.15 -29.53
CA MET A 535 -59.56 -40.41 -28.67
C MET A 535 -59.89 -39.23 -27.73
N GLY A 536 -59.75 -37.98 -28.20
CA GLY A 536 -60.04 -36.78 -27.42
C GLY A 536 -58.91 -36.33 -26.47
N THR A 537 -57.73 -36.94 -26.57
CA THR A 537 -56.52 -36.51 -25.85
C THR A 537 -55.45 -36.10 -26.85
N LEU A 538 -54.85 -34.92 -26.68
CA LEU A 538 -53.68 -34.50 -27.46
C LEU A 538 -52.44 -35.23 -26.97
N ILE A 539 -51.77 -35.97 -27.86
CA ILE A 539 -50.55 -36.71 -27.56
C ILE A 539 -49.38 -36.24 -28.43
N PRO A 540 -48.14 -36.21 -27.89
CA PRO A 540 -46.97 -35.77 -28.63
C PRO A 540 -46.59 -36.74 -29.75
N VAL A 541 -46.23 -36.17 -30.90
CA VAL A 541 -45.68 -36.90 -32.05
C VAL A 541 -44.17 -36.86 -31.98
N PHE A 542 -43.56 -38.04 -31.96
CA PHE A 542 -42.11 -38.19 -32.03
C PHE A 542 -41.74 -38.79 -33.39
N ASP A 543 -41.47 -37.95 -34.39
CA ASP A 543 -41.09 -38.41 -35.73
C ASP A 543 -39.59 -38.73 -35.84
N MET A 544 -39.10 -39.61 -34.95
CA MET A 544 -37.71 -40.09 -34.99
C MET A 544 -37.51 -41.25 -35.97
N HIS A 545 -36.28 -41.40 -36.46
CA HIS A 545 -35.87 -42.46 -37.38
C HIS A 545 -35.91 -43.88 -36.77
N SER A 546 -35.83 -44.01 -35.45
CA SER A 546 -35.89 -45.30 -34.76
C SER A 546 -36.96 -45.29 -33.67
N PHE A 547 -37.61 -46.43 -33.46
CA PHE A 547 -38.60 -46.58 -32.38
C PHE A 547 -37.95 -46.46 -31.01
N GLY A 548 -36.75 -47.04 -30.82
CA GLY A 548 -36.03 -46.98 -29.55
C GLY A 548 -35.77 -45.54 -29.12
N SER A 549 -35.27 -44.72 -30.06
CA SER A 549 -35.02 -43.29 -29.79
C SER A 549 -36.31 -42.51 -29.49
N ALA A 550 -37.41 -42.80 -30.22
CA ALA A 550 -38.71 -42.18 -29.93
C ALA A 550 -39.26 -42.57 -28.55
N PHE A 551 -39.10 -43.84 -28.17
CA PHE A 551 -39.55 -44.37 -26.89
C PHE A 551 -38.72 -43.80 -25.73
N ASP A 552 -37.39 -43.84 -25.84
CA ASP A 552 -36.49 -43.34 -24.79
C ASP A 552 -36.74 -41.85 -24.53
N MET A 553 -36.92 -41.04 -25.58
CA MET A 553 -37.23 -39.62 -25.42
C MET A 553 -38.64 -39.39 -24.86
N ALA A 554 -39.64 -40.20 -25.24
CA ALA A 554 -40.97 -40.11 -24.65
C ALA A 554 -40.97 -40.45 -23.14
N VAL A 555 -40.18 -41.45 -22.73
CA VAL A 555 -39.98 -41.84 -21.34
C VAL A 555 -39.23 -40.75 -20.56
N GLU A 556 -38.17 -40.19 -21.14
CA GLU A 556 -37.37 -39.14 -20.50
C GLU A 556 -38.20 -37.88 -20.25
N GLN A 557 -39.00 -37.47 -21.23
CA GLN A 557 -39.75 -36.21 -21.16
C GLN A 557 -41.05 -36.31 -20.35
N TYR A 558 -41.76 -37.45 -20.40
CA TYR A 558 -43.08 -37.59 -19.79
C TYR A 558 -43.17 -38.68 -18.71
N GLY A 559 -42.05 -39.36 -18.43
CA GLY A 559 -41.97 -40.47 -17.49
C GLY A 559 -42.51 -41.78 -18.05
N ALA A 560 -42.06 -42.90 -17.47
CA ALA A 560 -42.56 -44.23 -17.82
C ALA A 560 -43.92 -44.50 -17.16
N SER A 561 -44.97 -44.68 -17.97
CA SER A 561 -46.33 -44.94 -17.49
C SER A 561 -47.17 -45.70 -18.52
N LYS A 562 -48.10 -46.54 -18.04
CA LYS A 562 -49.12 -47.18 -18.89
C LYS A 562 -50.13 -46.19 -19.47
N THR A 563 -50.25 -45.01 -18.86
CA THR A 563 -51.26 -44.00 -19.23
C THR A 563 -50.69 -42.92 -20.13
N GLN A 564 -49.36 -42.82 -20.24
CA GLN A 564 -48.72 -41.81 -21.05
C GLN A 564 -48.55 -42.33 -22.47
N LEU A 565 -49.14 -41.63 -23.43
CA LEU A 565 -49.21 -42.04 -24.82
C LEU A 565 -48.37 -41.12 -25.70
N PHE A 566 -47.80 -41.69 -26.75
CA PHE A 566 -47.11 -40.93 -27.78
C PHE A 566 -47.33 -41.53 -29.17
N TRP A 567 -47.20 -40.71 -30.20
CA TRP A 567 -47.41 -41.10 -31.60
C TRP A 567 -46.06 -41.30 -32.30
N TRP A 568 -45.87 -42.43 -32.97
CA TRP A 568 -44.69 -42.72 -33.80
C TRP A 568 -45.12 -43.45 -35.09
N HIS A 569 -44.79 -42.90 -36.26
CA HIS A 569 -45.02 -43.49 -37.59
C HIS A 569 -46.40 -44.15 -37.77
N GLY A 570 -47.45 -43.39 -37.43
CA GLY A 570 -48.84 -43.79 -37.65
C GLY A 570 -49.43 -44.71 -36.58
N ASN A 571 -48.70 -45.01 -35.52
CA ASN A 571 -49.16 -45.83 -34.41
C ASN A 571 -49.04 -45.07 -33.08
N VAL A 572 -49.86 -45.47 -32.10
CA VAL A 572 -49.84 -44.93 -30.74
C VAL A 572 -49.24 -45.95 -29.78
N PHE A 573 -48.30 -45.50 -28.97
CA PHE A 573 -47.55 -46.32 -28.02
C PHE A 573 -47.66 -45.75 -26.61
N THR A 574 -47.49 -46.60 -25.59
CA THR A 574 -47.34 -46.15 -24.20
C THR A 574 -45.86 -46.03 -23.85
N THR A 575 -45.53 -45.21 -22.85
CA THR A 575 -44.17 -45.19 -22.25
C THR A 575 -43.98 -46.27 -21.18
N GLU A 576 -44.80 -47.35 -21.21
CA GLU A 576 -44.65 -48.47 -20.28
C GLU A 576 -43.42 -49.31 -20.64
N ILE A 577 -42.44 -49.34 -19.74
CA ILE A 577 -41.32 -50.28 -19.81
C ILE A 577 -41.84 -51.66 -19.34
N LYS A 578 -41.79 -52.67 -20.22
CA LYS A 578 -42.17 -54.05 -19.90
C LYS A 578 -41.01 -54.90 -19.41
#